data_AF-A0A8X6JJP4-F1
#
_entry.id   AF-A0A8X6JJP4-F1
#
_cell.length_a   1.000
_cell.length_b   1.000
_cell.length_c   1.000
_cell.angle_alpha   90.00
_cell.angle_beta   90.00
_cell.angle_gamma   90.00
#
_symmetry.space_group_name_H-M   'P 1'
#
loop_
_entity.id
_entity.type
_entity.pdbx_description
1 polymer ?
#
loop_
_entity_poly.entity_id
_entity_poly.type
_entity_poly.pdbx_seq_one_letter_code
_entity_poly.pdbx_strand_id
1 'polypeptide(L)'
;MKVNHYVEGDVKDILEEAFKEYETKTCIRFKPKTPTTKDYIKLTIVTGCWSSVGRRGGEQEISLSEGCHDKVSAVHEIGHALGLWHEHSRSDRDDYLEIIWSNIKPGAEQNFLKLKPWENNLLGEEFDYNSIMLYGEYAFAKDKKSMTMKPRKEGVVIGLINDKPGLSESDVRRINKLYECNGK
;
A
#
# COMPACT_ATOMS: atom_id res chain seq x y z
N MET A 1 0.89 3.85 -17.98
CA MET A 1 0.79 2.36 -17.95
C MET A 1 -0.68 1.94 -17.92
N LYS A 2 -1.06 0.81 -18.55
CA LYS A 2 -2.43 0.26 -18.45
C LYS A 2 -2.44 -0.98 -17.56
N VAL A 3 -3.34 -1.04 -16.59
CA VAL A 3 -3.56 -2.17 -15.69
C VAL A 3 -4.93 -2.77 -15.99
N ASN A 4 -4.97 -4.05 -16.34
CA ASN A 4 -6.24 -4.74 -16.58
C ASN A 4 -6.81 -5.18 -15.23
N HIS A 5 -8.14 -5.11 -15.07
CA HIS A 5 -8.81 -5.57 -13.86
C HIS A 5 -10.04 -6.42 -14.15
N TYR A 6 -10.42 -7.23 -13.17
CA TYR A 6 -11.72 -7.89 -13.06
C TYR A 6 -12.24 -7.66 -11.64
N VAL A 7 -13.52 -7.29 -11.53
CA VAL A 7 -14.17 -7.04 -10.24
C VAL A 7 -15.17 -8.15 -9.98
N GLU A 8 -15.01 -8.84 -8.85
CA GLU A 8 -15.90 -9.88 -8.37
C GLU A 8 -16.62 -9.40 -7.10
N GLY A 9 -17.95 -9.49 -7.08
CA GLY A 9 -18.76 -9.06 -5.95
C GLY A 9 -19.06 -7.56 -5.93
N ASP A 10 -19.61 -7.10 -4.80
CA ASP A 10 -20.15 -5.75 -4.62
C ASP A 10 -19.11 -4.77 -4.04
N VAL A 11 -17.93 -4.70 -4.68
CA VAL A 11 -16.84 -3.77 -4.34
C VAL A 11 -16.64 -2.69 -5.40
N LYS A 12 -17.50 -2.66 -6.41
CA LYS A 12 -17.28 -1.92 -7.65
C LYS A 12 -17.12 -0.42 -7.43
N ASP A 13 -18.01 0.20 -6.66
CA ASP A 13 -18.03 1.66 -6.48
C ASP A 13 -16.77 2.16 -5.74
N ILE A 14 -16.36 1.45 -4.69
CA ILE A 14 -15.14 1.74 -3.93
C ILE A 14 -13.89 1.64 -4.81
N LEU A 15 -13.87 0.67 -5.72
CA LEU A 15 -12.76 0.48 -6.65
C LEU A 15 -12.71 1.55 -7.73
N GLU A 16 -13.87 2.00 -8.22
CA GLU A 16 -13.92 3.11 -9.18
C GLU A 16 -13.37 4.40 -8.55
N GLU A 17 -13.66 4.66 -7.27
CA GLU A 17 -13.07 5.79 -6.54
C GLU A 17 -11.56 5.65 -6.34
N ALA A 18 -11.09 4.46 -5.97
CA ALA A 18 -9.67 4.18 -5.82
C ALA A 18 -8.92 4.30 -7.16
N PHE A 19 -9.47 3.75 -8.25
CA PHE A 19 -8.91 3.90 -9.59
C PHE A 19 -8.81 5.37 -9.99
N LYS A 20 -9.88 6.15 -9.79
CA LYS A 20 -9.90 7.58 -10.12
C LYS A 20 -8.78 8.34 -9.41
N GLU A 21 -8.45 7.99 -8.18
CA GLU A 21 -7.36 8.61 -7.44
C GLU A 21 -6.00 8.39 -8.14
N TYR A 22 -5.69 7.17 -8.56
CA TYR A 22 -4.49 6.89 -9.34
C TYR A 22 -4.54 7.53 -10.73
N GLU A 23 -5.67 7.49 -11.43
CA GLU A 23 -5.78 7.99 -12.81
C GLU A 23 -5.65 9.51 -12.91
N THR A 24 -6.10 10.23 -11.89
CA THR A 24 -6.00 11.69 -11.82
C THR A 24 -4.58 12.16 -11.49
N LYS A 25 -3.95 11.49 -10.52
CA LYS A 25 -2.62 11.86 -9.98
C LYS A 25 -1.44 11.27 -10.75
N THR A 26 -1.63 10.18 -11.50
CA THR A 26 -0.55 9.44 -12.17
C THR A 26 -0.86 9.15 -13.64
N CYS A 27 0.05 8.46 -14.34
CA CYS A 27 -0.20 7.91 -15.68
C CYS A 27 -0.73 6.46 -15.68
N ILE A 28 -1.07 5.89 -14.52
CA ILE A 28 -1.72 4.57 -14.42
C ILE A 28 -3.16 4.68 -14.92
N ARG A 29 -3.61 3.74 -15.75
CA ARG A 29 -4.98 3.68 -16.27
C ARG A 29 -5.53 2.28 -16.08
N PHE A 30 -6.69 2.17 -15.46
CA PHE A 30 -7.36 0.90 -15.22
C PHE A 30 -8.34 0.62 -16.35
N LYS A 31 -8.40 -0.63 -16.79
CA LYS A 31 -9.40 -1.05 -17.79
C LYS A 31 -9.89 -2.47 -17.53
N PRO A 32 -11.15 -2.79 -17.85
CA PRO A 32 -11.65 -4.15 -17.74
C PRO A 32 -10.82 -5.13 -18.56
N LYS A 33 -10.59 -6.34 -18.04
CA LYS A 33 -9.92 -7.40 -18.79
C LYS A 33 -10.75 -7.85 -19.98
N THR A 34 -10.07 -8.26 -21.05
CA THR A 34 -10.66 -8.97 -22.19
C THR A 34 -10.48 -10.48 -22.04
N PRO A 35 -11.18 -11.32 -22.81
CA PRO A 35 -10.96 -12.77 -22.80
C PRO A 35 -9.52 -13.19 -23.15
N THR A 36 -8.76 -12.34 -23.85
CA THR A 36 -7.36 -12.57 -24.24
C THR A 36 -6.35 -11.97 -23.27
N THR A 37 -6.81 -11.29 -22.22
CA THR A 37 -5.92 -10.67 -21.22
C THR A 37 -5.27 -11.77 -20.37
N LYS A 38 -3.94 -11.86 -20.43
CA LYS A 38 -3.17 -12.78 -19.61
C LYS A 38 -2.96 -12.27 -18.19
N ASP A 39 -2.62 -10.99 -18.06
CA ASP A 39 -2.22 -10.40 -16.78
C ASP A 39 -3.22 -9.33 -16.36
N TYR A 40 -3.81 -9.52 -15.18
CA TYR A 40 -4.81 -8.62 -14.59
C TYR A 40 -4.88 -8.77 -13.08
N ILE A 41 -5.33 -7.70 -12.42
CA ILE A 41 -5.73 -7.76 -11.01
C ILE A 41 -7.17 -8.27 -10.91
N LYS A 42 -7.41 -9.27 -10.08
CA LYS A 42 -8.73 -9.74 -9.69
C LYS A 42 -9.07 -9.17 -8.33
N LEU A 43 -10.10 -8.36 -8.27
CA LEU A 43 -10.58 -7.73 -7.04
C LEU A 43 -11.69 -8.61 -6.48
N THR A 44 -11.52 -9.10 -5.26
CA THR A 44 -12.40 -10.09 -4.65
C THR A 44 -12.59 -9.80 -3.16
N ILE A 45 -13.61 -10.42 -2.56
CA ILE A 45 -13.92 -10.32 -1.14
C ILE A 45 -13.57 -11.67 -0.49
N VAL A 46 -12.31 -11.82 -0.06
CA VAL A 46 -11.87 -12.97 0.74
C VAL A 46 -11.40 -12.50 2.12
N THR A 47 -10.99 -13.41 3.00
CA THR A 47 -10.60 -13.07 4.37
C THR A 47 -9.36 -12.16 4.38
N GLY A 48 -9.49 -10.99 5.01
CA GLY A 48 -8.42 -10.01 5.16
C GLY A 48 -8.25 -9.06 3.97
N CYS A 49 -7.29 -8.17 4.10
CA CYS A 49 -6.96 -7.11 3.16
C CYS A 49 -5.51 -7.33 2.76
N TRP A 50 -5.28 -7.63 1.49
CA TRP A 50 -3.95 -7.96 1.01
C TRP A 50 -3.87 -7.92 -0.51
N SER A 51 -2.64 -7.72 -0.98
CA SER A 51 -2.25 -7.76 -2.38
C SER A 51 -0.80 -8.22 -2.49
N SER A 52 -0.46 -8.85 -3.60
CA SER A 52 0.94 -9.11 -3.94
C SER A 52 1.64 -7.82 -4.37
N VAL A 53 2.89 -7.64 -3.93
CA VAL A 53 3.68 -6.50 -4.41
C VAL A 53 4.14 -6.69 -5.85
N GLY A 54 3.73 -5.77 -6.73
CA GLY A 54 4.09 -5.73 -8.15
C GLY A 54 3.33 -6.74 -9.03
N ARG A 55 3.68 -6.77 -10.33
CA ARG A 55 3.08 -7.69 -11.31
C ARG A 55 3.68 -9.09 -11.18
N ARG A 56 2.87 -10.07 -10.80
CA ARG A 56 3.27 -11.49 -10.70
C ARG A 56 3.16 -12.27 -12.02
N GLY A 57 2.35 -11.76 -12.96
CA GLY A 57 1.98 -12.47 -14.18
C GLY A 57 0.76 -13.36 -13.95
N GLY A 58 -0.10 -13.50 -14.97
CA GLY A 58 -1.39 -14.18 -14.81
C GLY A 58 -2.42 -13.36 -14.02
N GLU A 59 -3.44 -14.06 -13.52
CA GLU A 59 -4.38 -13.52 -12.54
C GLU A 59 -3.66 -13.31 -11.20
N GLN A 60 -3.79 -12.11 -10.62
CA GLN A 60 -3.32 -11.83 -9.26
C GLN A 60 -4.44 -11.20 -8.43
N GLU A 61 -4.68 -11.74 -7.25
CA GLU A 61 -5.78 -11.29 -6.40
C GLU A 61 -5.41 -10.06 -5.56
N ILE A 62 -6.41 -9.21 -5.36
CA ILE A 62 -6.47 -8.17 -4.34
C ILE A 62 -7.72 -8.46 -3.52
N SER A 63 -7.53 -8.69 -2.23
CA SER A 63 -8.62 -8.95 -1.28
C SER A 63 -9.03 -7.68 -0.56
N LEU A 64 -10.32 -7.37 -0.57
CA LEU A 64 -10.93 -6.32 0.25
C LEU A 64 -12.11 -6.93 1.04
N SER A 65 -11.80 -7.52 2.19
CA SER A 65 -12.82 -8.05 3.10
C SER A 65 -13.72 -6.95 3.67
N GLU A 66 -14.85 -7.31 4.27
CA GLU A 66 -15.82 -6.37 4.88
C GLU A 66 -15.17 -5.34 5.84
N GLY A 67 -14.11 -5.72 6.57
CA GLY A 67 -13.39 -4.84 7.49
C GLY A 67 -12.47 -3.79 6.85
N CYS A 68 -12.29 -3.84 5.52
CA CYS A 68 -11.52 -2.89 4.72
C CYS A 68 -12.22 -2.60 3.40
N HIS A 69 -13.55 -2.70 3.42
CA HIS A 69 -14.39 -2.36 2.30
C HIS A 69 -14.57 -0.83 2.24
N ASP A 70 -13.45 -0.14 2.01
CA ASP A 70 -13.39 1.31 1.95
C ASP A 70 -12.36 1.75 0.90
N LYS A 71 -12.51 3.00 0.43
CA LYS A 71 -11.65 3.59 -0.60
C LYS A 71 -10.17 3.59 -0.20
N VAL A 72 -9.86 3.88 1.06
CA VAL A 72 -8.48 4.08 1.53
C VAL A 72 -7.73 2.74 1.53
N SER A 73 -8.38 1.69 2.03
CA SER A 73 -7.89 0.32 1.93
C SER A 73 -7.71 -0.13 0.47
N ALA A 74 -8.68 0.16 -0.40
CA ALA A 74 -8.54 -0.14 -1.82
C ALA A 74 -7.35 0.57 -2.48
N VAL A 75 -7.13 1.86 -2.15
CA VAL A 75 -5.96 2.62 -2.61
C VAL A 75 -4.67 1.97 -2.12
N HIS A 76 -4.58 1.57 -0.86
CA HIS A 76 -3.42 0.90 -0.28
C HIS A 76 -3.08 -0.41 -1.03
N GLU A 77 -4.07 -1.30 -1.21
CA GLU A 77 -3.83 -2.62 -1.83
C GLU A 77 -3.51 -2.52 -3.33
N ILE A 78 -4.06 -1.53 -4.02
CA ILE A 78 -3.65 -1.20 -5.40
C ILE A 78 -2.19 -0.69 -5.41
N GLY A 79 -1.77 0.06 -4.38
CA GLY A 79 -0.40 0.54 -4.23
C GLY A 79 0.59 -0.63 -4.17
N HIS A 80 0.25 -1.67 -3.40
CA HIS A 80 0.98 -2.94 -3.42
C HIS A 80 1.03 -3.57 -4.82
N ALA A 81 -0.11 -3.72 -5.50
CA ALA A 81 -0.13 -4.29 -6.86
C ALA A 81 0.71 -3.49 -7.87
N LEU A 82 0.85 -2.18 -7.66
CA LEU A 82 1.70 -1.27 -8.44
C LEU A 82 3.18 -1.28 -8.02
N GLY A 83 3.56 -2.06 -7.01
CA GLY A 83 4.95 -2.29 -6.62
C GLY A 83 5.40 -1.47 -5.40
N LEU A 84 4.50 -0.78 -4.70
CA LEU A 84 4.85 -0.11 -3.45
C LEU A 84 4.88 -1.13 -2.30
N TRP A 85 5.99 -1.14 -1.57
CA TRP A 85 6.09 -1.82 -0.28
C TRP A 85 5.65 -0.87 0.83
N HIS A 86 5.36 -1.43 2.02
CA HIS A 86 5.10 -0.60 3.18
C HIS A 86 6.24 0.37 3.48
N GLU A 87 5.89 1.59 3.88
CA GLU A 87 6.88 2.65 4.15
C GLU A 87 7.80 2.28 5.33
N HIS A 88 7.26 1.62 6.37
CA HIS A 88 8.06 1.13 7.51
C HIS A 88 8.96 -0.07 7.18
N SER A 89 8.83 -0.67 5.99
CA SER A 89 9.72 -1.72 5.49
C SER A 89 10.89 -1.18 4.68
N ARG A 90 11.02 0.13 4.50
CA ARG A 90 12.19 0.72 3.83
C ARG A 90 13.49 0.33 4.52
N SER A 91 14.55 0.23 3.72
CA SER A 91 15.90 -0.13 4.18
C SER A 91 16.50 0.91 5.14
N ASP A 92 16.13 2.18 4.95
CA ASP A 92 16.53 3.35 5.76
C ASP A 92 15.54 3.69 6.90
N ARG A 93 14.48 2.90 7.10
CA ARG A 93 13.40 3.27 8.04
C ARG A 93 13.87 3.49 9.48
N ASP A 94 14.98 2.88 9.91
CA ASP A 94 15.50 3.03 11.28
C ASP A 94 16.02 4.45 11.56
N ASP A 95 16.23 5.29 10.54
CA ASP A 95 16.56 6.71 10.70
C ASP A 95 15.32 7.56 11.05
N TYR A 96 14.12 7.03 10.81
CA TYR A 96 12.84 7.73 10.92
C TYR A 96 11.91 7.11 11.96
N LEU A 97 12.02 5.80 12.18
CA LEU A 97 11.17 5.02 13.07
C LEU A 97 12.02 4.17 14.02
N GLU A 98 11.47 3.96 15.21
CA GLU A 98 11.87 2.91 16.14
C GLU A 98 10.77 1.84 16.18
N ILE A 99 11.14 0.57 15.95
CA ILE A 99 10.23 -0.56 16.13
C ILE A 99 10.38 -1.11 17.54
N ILE A 100 9.28 -1.11 18.28
CA ILE A 100 9.22 -1.61 19.65
C ILE A 100 8.82 -3.07 19.62
N TRP A 101 9.78 -3.93 19.29
CA TRP A 101 9.56 -5.36 19.04
C TRP A 101 8.84 -6.10 20.19
N SER A 102 9.12 -5.72 21.43
CA SER A 102 8.49 -6.32 22.62
C SER A 102 6.98 -6.05 22.73
N ASN A 103 6.43 -5.10 21.96
CA ASN A 103 5.02 -4.75 21.93
C ASN A 103 4.26 -5.43 20.77
N ILE A 104 4.97 -6.05 19.82
CA ILE A 104 4.37 -6.75 18.69
C ILE A 104 3.73 -8.06 19.16
N LYS A 105 2.56 -8.38 18.62
CA LYS A 105 1.89 -9.67 18.84
C LYS A 105 2.78 -10.83 18.36
N PRO A 106 3.00 -11.87 19.18
CA PRO A 106 3.80 -13.02 18.76
C PRO A 106 3.32 -13.61 17.42
N GLY A 107 4.25 -13.83 16.51
CA GLY A 107 3.99 -14.33 15.15
C GLY A 107 3.67 -13.26 14.10
N ALA A 108 3.66 -11.97 14.48
CA ALA A 108 3.45 -10.84 13.56
C ALA A 108 4.73 -10.05 13.25
N GLU A 109 5.89 -10.48 13.77
CA GLU A 109 7.18 -9.80 13.65
C GLU A 109 7.62 -9.67 12.19
N GLN A 110 7.26 -10.64 11.32
CA GLN A 110 7.62 -10.57 9.90
C GLN A 110 7.06 -9.33 9.19
N ASN A 111 5.96 -8.75 9.69
CA ASN A 111 5.34 -7.55 9.09
C ASN A 111 6.19 -6.28 9.29
N PHE A 112 7.19 -6.31 10.17
CA PHE A 112 8.04 -5.16 10.49
C PHE A 112 9.48 -5.32 9.98
N LEU A 113 9.74 -6.40 9.22
CA LEU A 113 11.04 -6.62 8.61
C LEU A 113 11.31 -5.55 7.56
N LYS A 114 12.57 -5.09 7.53
CA LYS A 114 13.06 -4.20 6.50
C LYS A 114 13.37 -5.00 5.24
N LEU A 115 13.12 -4.39 4.11
CA LEU A 115 13.75 -4.79 2.85
C LEU A 115 15.24 -4.51 2.92
N LYS A 116 16.02 -5.32 2.21
CA LYS A 116 17.45 -5.06 2.09
C LYS A 116 17.70 -3.90 1.12
N PRO A 117 18.82 -3.16 1.23
CA PRO A 117 19.08 -2.02 0.35
C PRO A 117 18.99 -2.34 -1.15
N TRP A 118 19.39 -3.54 -1.57
CA TRP A 118 19.31 -3.98 -2.97
C TRP A 118 17.91 -4.46 -3.40
N GLU A 119 17.02 -4.75 -2.46
CA GLU A 119 15.61 -5.10 -2.69
C GLU A 119 14.71 -3.84 -2.65
N ASN A 120 15.22 -2.71 -2.18
CA ASN A 120 14.46 -1.51 -1.91
C ASN A 120 15.01 -0.29 -2.65
N ASN A 121 14.42 0.00 -3.82
CA ASN A 121 14.66 1.26 -4.51
C ASN A 121 13.84 2.38 -3.85
N LEU A 122 14.52 3.32 -3.20
CA LEU A 122 13.90 4.49 -2.54
C LEU A 122 13.39 5.54 -3.54
N LEU A 123 13.76 5.42 -4.82
CA LEU A 123 13.38 6.34 -5.90
C LEU A 123 13.73 7.81 -5.61
N GLY A 124 14.72 8.05 -4.75
CA GLY A 124 15.14 9.39 -4.33
C GLY A 124 14.09 10.15 -3.53
N GLU A 125 13.13 9.47 -2.90
CA GLU A 125 12.15 10.09 -1.99
C GLU A 125 12.56 9.91 -0.54
N GLU A 126 12.35 10.96 0.27
CA GLU A 126 12.48 10.89 1.72
C GLU A 126 11.39 9.99 2.33
N PHE A 127 11.57 9.62 3.60
CA PHE A 127 10.57 8.85 4.33
C PHE A 127 9.30 9.68 4.55
N ASP A 128 8.15 9.11 4.21
CA ASP A 128 6.88 9.81 4.29
C ASP A 128 5.96 9.25 5.38
N TYR A 129 5.86 9.96 6.51
CA TYR A 129 4.94 9.61 7.60
C TYR A 129 3.46 9.65 7.21
N ASN A 130 3.11 10.36 6.12
CA ASN A 130 1.75 10.46 5.60
C ASN A 130 1.46 9.48 4.46
N SER A 131 2.44 8.66 4.06
CA SER A 131 2.25 7.66 3.01
C SER A 131 1.06 6.76 3.33
N ILE A 132 0.23 6.48 2.33
CA ILE A 132 -0.86 5.49 2.45
C ILE A 132 -0.31 4.10 2.75
N MET A 133 0.97 3.85 2.44
CA MET A 133 1.68 2.60 2.66
C MET A 133 2.31 2.49 4.06
N LEU A 134 2.11 3.47 4.95
CA LEU A 134 2.64 3.42 6.32
C LEU A 134 1.58 2.90 7.31
N TYR A 135 1.90 1.80 8.00
CA TYR A 135 1.11 1.32 9.12
C TYR A 135 1.03 2.34 10.27
N GLY A 136 -0.08 2.32 11.02
CA GLY A 136 -0.21 3.13 12.23
C GLY A 136 0.67 2.66 13.38
N GLU A 137 0.86 3.52 14.37
CA GLU A 137 1.78 3.32 15.51
C GLU A 137 1.49 2.08 16.34
N TYR A 138 0.23 1.62 16.33
CA TYR A 138 -0.27 0.50 17.13
C TYR A 138 -0.52 -0.76 16.30
N ALA A 139 -0.11 -0.78 15.03
CA ALA A 139 -0.30 -1.92 14.15
C ALA A 139 0.27 -3.19 14.80
N PHE A 140 -0.51 -4.28 14.78
CA PHE A 140 -0.14 -5.58 15.37
C PHE A 140 0.30 -5.54 16.84
N ALA A 141 -0.10 -4.53 17.62
CA ALA A 141 0.15 -4.49 19.06
C ALA A 141 -0.49 -5.69 19.78
N LYS A 142 0.25 -6.31 20.70
CA LYS A 142 -0.20 -7.47 21.49
C LYS A 142 -1.43 -7.20 22.36
N ASP A 143 -1.65 -5.93 22.73
CA ASP A 143 -2.72 -5.47 23.64
C ASP A 143 -3.57 -4.33 23.06
N LYS A 144 -3.39 -4.00 21.76
CA LYS A 144 -4.03 -2.88 21.05
C LYS A 144 -3.78 -1.48 21.66
N LYS A 145 -2.90 -1.34 22.63
CA LYS A 145 -2.63 -0.08 23.35
C LYS A 145 -1.15 0.29 23.36
N SER A 146 -0.28 -0.69 23.23
CA SER A 146 1.15 -0.53 23.20
C SER A 146 1.61 -0.20 21.80
N MET A 147 2.24 0.96 21.64
CA MET A 147 2.85 1.37 20.37
C MET A 147 3.90 0.35 19.92
N THR A 148 3.84 -0.06 18.66
CA THR A 148 4.80 -0.95 17.99
C THR A 148 5.76 -0.17 17.09
N MET A 149 5.38 1.03 16.64
CA MET A 149 6.24 1.93 15.86
C MET A 149 6.20 3.35 16.40
N LYS A 150 7.37 3.90 16.69
CA LYS A 150 7.52 5.26 17.22
C LYS A 150 8.28 6.14 16.23
N PRO A 151 7.73 7.28 15.78
CA PRO A 151 8.48 8.29 15.05
C PRO A 151 9.67 8.81 15.85
N ARG A 152 10.83 8.93 15.20
CA ARG A 152 11.99 9.61 15.78
C ARG A 152 11.86 11.12 15.76
N LYS A 153 11.13 11.66 14.80
CA LYS A 153 10.82 13.09 14.70
C LYS A 153 9.78 13.46 15.74
N GLU A 154 10.12 14.39 16.62
CA GLU A 154 9.23 14.86 17.69
C GLU A 154 7.96 15.52 17.12
N GLY A 155 6.82 15.28 17.77
CA GLY A 155 5.53 15.83 17.38
C GLY A 155 4.85 15.14 16.20
N VAL A 156 5.48 14.14 15.57
CA VAL A 156 4.84 13.36 14.49
C VAL A 156 3.88 12.32 15.07
N VAL A 157 2.67 12.30 14.53
CA VAL A 157 1.66 11.26 14.72
C VAL A 157 1.40 10.66 13.33
N ILE A 158 1.58 9.34 13.20
CA ILE A 158 1.37 8.57 11.96
C ILE A 158 -0.12 8.36 11.69
N GLY A 159 -0.90 8.04 12.73
CA GLY A 159 -2.33 7.77 12.65
C GLY A 159 -2.67 6.42 11.98
N LEU A 160 -3.96 6.10 11.93
CA LEU A 160 -4.41 4.88 11.23
C LEU A 160 -4.36 5.10 9.71
N ILE A 161 -4.27 4.00 8.95
CA ILE A 161 -4.39 4.05 7.49
C ILE A 161 -5.70 4.74 7.10
N ASN A 162 -6.81 4.43 7.77
CA ASN A 162 -8.14 4.98 7.47
C ASN A 162 -8.28 6.49 7.77
N ASP A 163 -7.33 7.07 8.51
CA ASP A 163 -7.29 8.52 8.75
C ASP A 163 -6.59 9.28 7.61
N LYS A 164 -5.90 8.56 6.71
CA LYS A 164 -5.18 9.14 5.58
C LYS A 164 -6.15 9.48 4.45
N PRO A 165 -6.00 10.64 3.78
CA PRO A 165 -6.93 11.09 2.74
C PRO A 165 -6.82 10.32 1.40
N GLY A 166 -5.81 9.45 1.27
CA GLY A 166 -5.46 8.73 0.04
C GLY A 166 -3.95 8.77 -0.21
N LEU A 167 -3.54 8.72 -1.47
CA LEU A 167 -2.14 8.83 -1.88
C LEU A 167 -1.53 10.16 -1.42
N SER A 168 -0.41 10.09 -0.72
CA SER A 168 0.43 11.24 -0.45
C SER A 168 1.13 11.72 -1.72
N GLU A 169 1.73 12.92 -1.68
CA GLU A 169 2.54 13.39 -2.81
C GLU A 169 3.77 12.49 -3.06
N SER A 170 4.36 11.92 -2.01
CA SER A 170 5.46 10.96 -2.14
C SER A 170 4.99 9.69 -2.85
N ASP A 171 3.83 9.14 -2.46
CA ASP A 171 3.26 7.94 -3.11
C ASP A 171 3.06 8.18 -4.62
N VAL A 172 2.50 9.35 -4.98
CA VAL A 172 2.32 9.75 -6.38
C VAL A 172 3.65 9.86 -7.13
N ARG A 173 4.65 10.55 -6.56
CA ARG A 173 5.98 10.70 -7.19
C ARG A 173 6.67 9.36 -7.36
N ARG A 174 6.58 8.46 -6.39
CA ARG A 174 7.14 7.10 -6.47
C ARG A 174 6.53 6.33 -7.62
N ILE A 175 5.20 6.34 -7.76
CA ILE A 175 4.53 5.67 -8.88
C ILE A 175 4.92 6.31 -10.22
N ASN A 176 4.94 7.64 -10.30
CA ASN A 176 5.31 8.34 -11.52
C ASN A 176 6.76 8.03 -11.94
N LYS A 177 7.69 7.92 -10.99
CA LYS A 177 9.07 7.48 -11.24
C LYS A 177 9.14 6.02 -11.65
N LEU A 178 8.44 5.13 -10.94
CA LEU A 178 8.47 3.69 -11.19
C LEU A 178 7.91 3.31 -12.58
N TYR A 179 6.96 4.10 -13.10
CA TYR A 179 6.30 3.87 -14.38
C TYR A 179 6.61 4.93 -15.45
N GLU A 180 7.64 5.75 -15.22
CA GLU A 180 8.13 6.77 -16.17
C GLU A 180 7.00 7.65 -16.74
N CYS A 181 6.16 8.18 -15.85
CA CYS A 181 5.02 9.02 -16.20
C CYS A 181 5.46 10.41 -16.68
N ASN A 182 5.93 10.51 -17.92
CA ASN A 182 6.35 11.78 -18.52
C ASN A 182 5.20 12.80 -18.57
N GLY A 183 5.45 14.02 -18.05
CA GLY A 183 4.47 15.12 -18.06
C GLY A 183 3.40 15.04 -16.97
N LYS A 184 3.62 14.23 -15.93
CA LYS A 184 2.80 14.13 -14.72
C LYS A 184 3.63 14.26 -13.46
#